data_AF-A0A7M7T0Z3-F1
#
_entry.id   AF-A0A7M7T0Z3-F1
#
_cell.length_a   1.000
_cell.length_b   1.000
_cell.length_c   1.000
_cell.angle_alpha   90.00
_cell.angle_beta   90.00
_cell.angle_gamma   90.00
#
_symmetry.space_group_name_H-M   'P 1'
#
loop_
_entity.id
_entity.type
_entity.pdbx_description
1 polymer ?
#
loop_
_entity_poly.entity_id
_entity_poly.type
_entity_poly.pdbx_seq_one_letter_code
_entity_poly.pdbx_strand_id
1 'polypeptide(L)'
;MVLGCFICKKERTFSSSENECEGRGKSAEINRRATLAATEVGLAWDSLCDLLTILGTAPLVEAPSYNRHIATLSSLSQETSKDQKKKVAACLRQRAMDKDLTIRENDHVDVAVPYDGTWHRRGYTSNHGVGVVIPIDTGEIV
;
A
#
# COMPACT_ATOMS: atom_id res chain seq x y z
N MET A 1 -15.34 -19.14 -11.84
CA MET A 1 -15.85 -18.67 -13.15
C MET A 1 -15.54 -19.75 -14.18
N VAL A 2 -16.50 -20.16 -15.00
CA VAL A 2 -16.30 -21.16 -16.06
C VAL A 2 -16.16 -20.42 -17.38
N LEU A 3 -15.00 -20.58 -18.04
CA LEU A 3 -14.79 -20.05 -19.39
C LEU A 3 -14.91 -21.19 -20.39
N GLY A 4 -15.89 -21.09 -21.28
CA GLY A 4 -16.08 -22.03 -22.39
C GLY A 4 -15.49 -21.45 -23.68
N CYS A 5 -14.59 -22.18 -24.33
CA CYS A 5 -14.13 -21.80 -25.66
C CYS A 5 -15.22 -22.12 -26.70
N PHE A 6 -15.74 -21.10 -27.39
CA PHE A 6 -16.78 -21.32 -28.41
C PHE A 6 -16.32 -22.21 -29.58
N ILE A 7 -15.02 -22.17 -29.90
CA ILE A 7 -14.42 -22.88 -31.04
C ILE A 7 -14.13 -24.34 -30.68
N CYS A 8 -13.38 -24.60 -29.62
CA CYS A 8 -12.97 -25.97 -29.28
C CYS A 8 -13.87 -26.65 -28.24
N LYS A 9 -14.92 -25.96 -27.76
CA LYS A 9 -15.88 -26.41 -26.75
C LYS A 9 -15.27 -26.88 -25.42
N LYS A 10 -13.98 -26.61 -25.20
CA LYS A 10 -13.32 -26.91 -23.93
C LYS A 10 -13.78 -25.90 -22.90
N GLU A 11 -14.29 -26.41 -21.80
CA GLU A 11 -14.58 -25.64 -20.61
C GLU A 11 -13.37 -25.71 -19.68
N ARG A 12 -12.95 -24.55 -19.19
CA ARG A 12 -12.00 -24.48 -18.09
C ARG A 12 -12.67 -23.79 -16.92
N THR A 13 -12.75 -24.53 -15.82
CA THR A 13 -13.12 -23.98 -14.52
C THR A 13 -11.89 -23.31 -13.96
N PHE A 14 -11.93 -21.98 -13.87
CA PHE A 14 -10.94 -21.25 -13.08
C PHE A 14 -11.47 -21.21 -11.66
N SER A 15 -10.83 -21.98 -10.79
CA SER A 15 -10.93 -21.78 -9.36
C SER A 15 -10.32 -20.42 -9.06
N SER A 16 -11.11 -19.47 -8.57
CA SER A 16 -10.53 -18.42 -7.75
C SER A 16 -9.72 -19.12 -6.66
N SER A 17 -8.52 -18.63 -6.33
CA SER A 17 -7.68 -19.15 -5.25
C SER A 17 -8.52 -19.66 -4.09
N GLU A 18 -8.19 -20.82 -3.52
CA GLU A 18 -8.89 -21.38 -2.35
C GLU A 18 -9.22 -20.27 -1.35
N ASN A 19 -10.46 -20.25 -0.85
CA ASN A 19 -10.98 -19.20 0.04
C ASN A 19 -10.28 -19.14 1.41
N GLU A 20 -9.23 -19.92 1.60
CA GLU A 20 -8.61 -20.18 2.89
C GLU A 20 -7.30 -19.43 3.00
N CYS A 21 -7.39 -18.16 3.39
CA CYS A 21 -6.39 -17.66 4.33
C CYS A 21 -6.88 -18.08 5.71
N GLU A 22 -6.31 -19.15 6.28
CA GLU A 22 -6.56 -19.55 7.67
C GLU A 22 -6.56 -18.31 8.58
N GLY A 23 -7.69 -18.07 9.26
CA GLY A 23 -7.85 -16.97 10.22
C GLY A 23 -8.17 -15.57 9.67
N ARG A 24 -8.32 -15.33 8.35
CA ARG A 24 -8.52 -13.96 7.79
C ARG A 24 -9.74 -13.75 6.86
N GLY A 25 -10.79 -14.56 7.01
CA GLY A 25 -12.11 -14.32 6.40
C GLY A 25 -12.35 -14.94 5.01
N LYS A 26 -13.58 -14.78 4.49
CA LYS A 26 -14.12 -15.49 3.30
C LYS A 26 -13.70 -14.91 1.93
N SER A 27 -12.70 -14.03 1.85
CA SER A 27 -12.30 -13.43 0.57
C SER A 27 -11.14 -14.20 -0.04
N ALA A 28 -11.28 -14.59 -1.30
CA ALA A 28 -10.22 -15.24 -2.07
C ALA A 28 -8.98 -14.33 -2.16
N GLU A 29 -7.80 -14.91 -2.00
CA GLU A 29 -6.51 -14.19 -2.07
C GLU A 29 -6.34 -13.39 -3.37
N ILE A 30 -6.85 -13.92 -4.50
CA ILE A 30 -6.84 -13.21 -5.78
C ILE A 30 -7.53 -11.84 -5.72
N ASN A 31 -8.57 -11.69 -4.89
CA ASN A 31 -9.29 -10.42 -4.76
C ASN A 31 -8.43 -9.36 -4.07
N ARG A 32 -7.64 -9.76 -3.08
CA ARG A 32 -6.68 -8.88 -2.40
C ARG A 32 -5.57 -8.45 -3.34
N ARG A 33 -5.00 -9.41 -4.09
CA ARG A 33 -3.93 -9.15 -5.06
C ARG A 33 -4.39 -8.25 -6.20
N ALA A 34 -5.60 -8.48 -6.73
CA ALA A 34 -6.18 -7.61 -7.76
C ALA A 34 -6.38 -6.19 -7.25
N THR A 35 -6.88 -6.03 -6.00
CA THR A 35 -7.04 -4.71 -5.38
C THR A 35 -5.70 -4.01 -5.16
N LEU A 36 -4.69 -4.73 -4.64
CA LEU A 36 -3.35 -4.19 -4.46
C LEU A 36 -2.74 -3.77 -5.80
N ALA A 37 -2.77 -4.65 -6.80
CA ALA A 37 -2.24 -4.36 -8.13
C ALA A 37 -2.90 -3.13 -8.74
N ALA A 38 -4.23 -3.02 -8.67
CA ALA A 38 -4.96 -1.84 -9.11
C ALA A 38 -4.51 -0.56 -8.38
N THR A 39 -4.32 -0.64 -7.06
CA THR A 39 -3.87 0.49 -6.24
C THR A 39 -2.47 0.98 -6.63
N GLU A 40 -1.53 0.05 -6.84
CA GLU A 40 -0.14 0.37 -7.23
C GLU A 40 -0.06 1.07 -8.60
N VAL A 41 -0.98 0.78 -9.51
CA VAL A 41 -1.06 1.45 -10.81
C VAL A 41 -2.04 2.64 -10.84
N GLY A 42 -2.60 3.02 -9.69
CA GLY A 42 -3.51 4.16 -9.57
C GLY A 42 -4.90 3.94 -10.18
N LEU A 43 -5.34 2.69 -10.33
CA LEU A 43 -6.67 2.35 -10.83
C LEU A 43 -7.70 2.30 -9.70
N ALA A 44 -8.84 2.94 -9.94
CA ALA A 44 -10.03 2.76 -9.13
C ALA A 44 -10.75 1.45 -9.49
N TRP A 45 -11.75 1.08 -8.69
CA TRP A 45 -12.55 -0.12 -8.92
C TRP A 45 -13.19 -0.15 -10.31
N ASP A 46 -13.79 0.97 -10.76
CA ASP A 46 -14.42 1.06 -12.09
C ASP A 46 -13.40 0.81 -13.20
N SER A 47 -12.21 1.42 -13.11
CA SER A 47 -11.16 1.25 -14.12
C SER A 47 -10.59 -0.17 -14.15
N LEU A 48 -10.55 -0.86 -12.99
CA LEU A 48 -10.21 -2.28 -12.94
C LEU A 48 -11.30 -3.13 -13.63
N CYS A 49 -12.57 -2.83 -13.41
CA CYS A 49 -13.68 -3.50 -14.09
C CYS A 49 -13.64 -3.28 -15.61
N ASP A 50 -13.34 -2.06 -16.06
CA ASP A 50 -13.20 -1.74 -17.49
C ASP A 50 -12.04 -2.53 -18.11
N LEU A 51 -10.88 -2.57 -17.45
CA LEU A 51 -9.72 -3.33 -17.90
C LEU A 51 -10.06 -4.83 -18.06
N LEU A 52 -10.68 -5.42 -17.04
CA LEU A 52 -11.07 -6.82 -17.06
C LEU A 52 -12.10 -7.10 -18.17
N THR A 53 -13.03 -6.17 -18.38
CA THR A 53 -14.03 -6.25 -19.46
C THR A 53 -13.38 -6.22 -20.83
N ILE A 54 -12.41 -5.32 -21.07
CA ILE A 54 -11.63 -5.25 -22.31
C ILE A 54 -10.88 -6.56 -22.56
N LEU A 55 -10.35 -7.19 -21.51
CA LEU A 55 -9.67 -8.48 -21.57
C LEU A 55 -10.62 -9.68 -21.70
N GLY A 56 -11.94 -9.45 -21.77
CA GLY A 56 -12.95 -10.51 -21.90
C GLY A 56 -13.15 -11.33 -20.62
N THR A 57 -12.87 -10.74 -19.46
CA THR A 57 -12.98 -11.37 -18.15
C THR A 57 -14.01 -10.66 -17.27
N ALA A 58 -14.72 -11.42 -16.42
CA ALA A 58 -15.65 -10.82 -15.46
C ALA A 58 -14.90 -10.07 -14.34
N PRO A 59 -15.53 -9.06 -13.70
CA PRO A 59 -14.98 -8.40 -12.53
C PRO A 59 -14.56 -9.40 -11.45
N LEU A 60 -13.33 -9.26 -10.95
CA LEU A 60 -12.78 -10.16 -9.93
C LEU A 60 -13.32 -9.85 -8.52
N VAL A 61 -13.62 -8.58 -8.25
CA VAL A 61 -13.94 -8.07 -6.91
C VAL A 61 -15.17 -7.18 -6.99
N GLU A 62 -16.15 -7.38 -6.11
CA GLU A 62 -17.28 -6.47 -5.98
C GLU A 62 -16.86 -5.14 -5.31
N ALA A 63 -17.50 -4.02 -5.68
CA ALA A 63 -17.14 -2.70 -5.17
C ALA A 63 -17.07 -2.61 -3.62
N PRO A 64 -18.01 -3.18 -2.83
CA PRO A 64 -17.90 -3.13 -1.37
C PRO A 64 -16.70 -3.91 -0.83
N SER A 65 -16.34 -5.03 -1.47
CA SER A 65 -15.19 -5.84 -1.10
C SER A 65 -13.88 -5.13 -1.46
N TYR A 66 -13.83 -4.48 -2.63
CA TYR A 66 -12.71 -3.66 -3.05
C TYR A 66 -12.42 -2.55 -2.04
N ASN A 67 -13.45 -1.78 -1.67
CA ASN A 67 -13.31 -0.69 -0.70
C ASN A 67 -12.84 -1.19 0.68
N ARG A 68 -13.31 -2.36 1.11
CA ARG A 68 -12.82 -3.00 2.35
C ARG A 68 -11.35 -3.36 2.25
N HIS A 69 -10.92 -3.93 1.12
CA HIS A 69 -9.53 -4.27 0.86
C HIS A 69 -8.64 -3.01 0.82
N ILE A 70 -9.07 -1.93 0.17
CA ILE A 70 -8.36 -0.64 0.18
C ILE A 70 -8.20 -0.11 1.60
N ALA A 71 -9.25 -0.14 2.42
CA ALA A 71 -9.16 0.31 3.81
C ALA A 71 -8.14 -0.51 4.61
N THR A 72 -8.13 -1.84 4.43
CA THR A 72 -7.13 -2.72 5.07
C THR A 72 -5.71 -2.45 4.56
N LEU A 73 -5.52 -2.24 3.26
CA LEU A 73 -4.21 -1.90 2.69
C LEU A 73 -3.71 -0.56 3.24
N SER A 74 -4.59 0.43 3.34
CA SER A 74 -4.25 1.74 3.92
C SER A 74 -3.83 1.61 5.39
N SER A 75 -4.54 0.81 6.20
CA SER A 75 -4.17 0.63 7.61
C SER A 75 -2.82 -0.07 7.76
N LEU A 76 -2.57 -1.12 6.97
CA LEU A 76 -1.30 -1.86 6.98
C LEU A 76 -0.13 -0.99 6.49
N SER A 77 -0.35 -0.16 5.47
CA SER A 77 0.65 0.79 4.96
C SER A 77 1.02 1.81 6.04
N GLN A 78 0.03 2.34 6.77
CA GLN A 78 0.29 3.27 7.88
C GLN A 78 1.05 2.61 9.03
N GLU A 79 0.72 1.37 9.40
CA GLU A 79 1.43 0.62 10.43
C GLU A 79 2.89 0.36 10.03
N THR A 80 3.11 -0.11 8.80
CA THR A 80 4.45 -0.33 8.22
C THR A 80 5.25 0.96 8.20
N SER A 81 4.63 2.08 7.83
CA SER A 81 5.27 3.40 7.85
C SER A 81 5.67 3.81 9.27
N LYS A 82 4.81 3.60 10.28
CA LYS A 82 5.15 3.90 11.69
C LYS A 82 6.34 3.08 12.17
N ASP A 83 6.40 1.80 11.82
CA ASP A 83 7.51 0.93 12.25
C ASP A 83 8.81 1.29 11.54
N GLN A 84 8.75 1.65 10.25
CA GLN A 84 9.92 2.17 9.54
C GLN A 84 10.43 3.46 10.19
N LYS A 85 9.53 4.41 10.50
CA LYS A 85 9.88 5.67 11.19
C LYS A 85 10.57 5.43 12.53
N LYS A 86 10.09 4.46 13.33
CA LYS A 86 10.73 4.09 14.59
C LYS A 86 12.15 3.55 14.38
N LYS A 87 12.37 2.71 13.36
CA LYS A 87 13.70 2.17 13.04
C LYS A 87 14.67 3.29 12.63
N VAL A 88 14.24 4.19 11.74
CA VAL A 88 15.08 5.32 11.33
C VAL A 88 15.39 6.24 12.51
N ALA A 89 14.39 6.53 13.36
CA ALA A 89 14.59 7.35 14.56
C ALA A 89 15.60 6.73 15.55
N ALA A 90 15.54 5.40 15.76
CA ALA A 90 16.50 4.69 16.60
C ALA A 90 17.92 4.75 16.00
N CYS A 91 18.05 4.55 14.68
CA CYS A 91 19.32 4.64 13.96
C CYS A 91 19.93 6.05 14.08
N LEU A 92 19.12 7.10 13.90
CA LEU A 92 19.57 8.49 14.05
C LEU A 92 20.05 8.79 15.47
N ARG A 93 19.31 8.33 16.48
CA ARG A 93 19.67 8.54 17.88
C ARG A 93 21.00 7.88 18.20
N GLN A 94 21.21 6.64 17.74
CA GLN A 94 22.49 5.96 17.93
C GLN A 94 23.64 6.75 17.30
N ARG A 95 23.48 7.21 16.04
CA ARG A 95 24.50 8.04 15.38
C ARG A 95 24.77 9.36 16.10
N ALA A 96 23.76 9.96 16.71
CA ALA A 96 23.94 11.18 17.50
C ALA A 96 24.74 10.90 18.77
N MET A 97 24.43 9.81 19.49
CA MET A 97 25.17 9.39 20.70
C MET A 97 26.62 9.00 20.38
N ASP A 98 26.88 8.41 19.20
CA ASP A 98 28.24 8.09 18.76
C ASP A 98 29.08 9.35 18.50
N LYS A 99 28.43 10.46 18.09
CA LYS A 99 29.08 11.76 17.85
C LYS A 99 29.22 12.60 19.12
N ASP A 100 28.25 12.53 20.03
CA ASP A 100 28.21 13.28 21.28
C ASP A 100 27.81 12.38 22.47
N LEU A 101 28.81 12.04 23.28
CA LEU A 101 28.68 11.18 24.46
C LEU A 101 27.86 11.80 25.60
N THR A 102 27.49 13.09 25.51
CA THR A 102 26.68 13.77 26.52
C THR A 102 25.18 13.51 26.34
N ILE A 103 24.76 13.08 25.15
CA ILE A 103 23.36 12.77 24.81
C ILE A 103 22.90 11.53 25.58
N ARG A 104 21.79 11.68 26.30
CA ARG A 104 21.14 10.61 27.06
C ARG A 104 19.93 10.05 26.33
N GLU A 105 19.46 8.90 26.81
CA GLU A 105 18.38 8.13 26.17
C GLU A 105 17.10 8.92 25.93
N ASN A 106 16.77 9.92 26.76
CA ASN A 106 15.52 10.70 26.66
C ASN A 106 15.72 12.13 26.14
N ASP A 107 16.93 12.51 25.72
CA ASP A 107 17.19 13.88 25.28
C ASP A 107 16.60 14.15 23.90
N HIS A 108 16.22 15.41 23.63
CA HIS A 108 15.85 15.81 22.29
C HIS A 108 17.11 15.87 21.42
N VAL A 109 17.05 15.26 20.23
CA VAL A 109 18.14 15.25 19.26
C VAL A 109 17.68 16.03 18.04
N ASP A 110 18.35 17.12 17.74
CA ASP A 110 18.10 17.90 16.54
C ASP A 110 18.73 17.21 15.33
N VAL A 111 17.94 17.02 14.28
CA VAL A 111 18.37 16.33 13.06
C VAL A 111 18.10 17.24 11.86
N ALA A 112 19.15 17.51 11.09
CA ALA A 112 19.00 18.23 9.83
C ALA A 112 18.35 17.31 8.79
N VAL A 113 17.27 17.81 8.19
CA VAL A 113 16.49 17.07 7.18
C VAL A 113 16.14 17.99 5.99
N PRO A 114 16.35 17.57 4.74
CA PRO A 114 15.56 18.05 3.62
C PRO A 114 14.14 17.46 3.69
N TYR A 115 13.20 18.25 3.20
CA TYR A 115 11.79 17.89 3.10
C TYR A 115 11.35 18.10 1.67
N ASP A 116 10.71 17.09 1.10
CA ASP A 116 9.99 17.20 -0.16
C ASP A 116 8.57 16.69 0.03
N GLY A 117 7.62 17.21 -0.73
CA GLY A 117 6.23 16.80 -0.60
C GLY A 117 5.41 17.15 -1.82
N THR A 118 4.44 16.27 -2.07
CA THR A 118 3.42 16.48 -3.09
C THR A 118 2.06 16.56 -2.42
N TRP A 119 1.19 17.42 -2.92
CA TRP A 119 -0.19 17.51 -2.45
C TRP A 119 -1.15 17.55 -3.64
N HIS A 120 -2.24 16.82 -3.51
CA HIS A 120 -3.36 16.95 -4.43
C HIS A 120 -4.21 18.15 -4.01
N ARG A 121 -4.37 19.13 -4.89
CA ARG A 121 -5.26 20.29 -4.68
C ARG A 121 -6.61 20.05 -5.34
N ARG A 122 -7.69 20.45 -4.66
CA ARG A 122 -9.03 20.59 -5.25
C ARG A 122 -9.45 22.04 -5.11
N GLY A 123 -9.19 22.85 -6.14
CA GLY A 123 -9.33 24.30 -6.06
C GLY A 123 -8.24 24.93 -5.17
N TYR A 124 -8.63 25.80 -4.25
CA TYR A 124 -7.71 26.47 -3.31
C TYR A 124 -7.38 25.66 -2.05
N THR A 125 -7.97 24.47 -1.89
CA THR A 125 -7.79 23.61 -0.71
C THR A 125 -6.98 22.36 -1.07
N SER A 126 -5.99 22.04 -0.24
CA SER A 126 -5.30 20.75 -0.30
C SER A 126 -6.24 19.64 0.19
N ASN A 127 -6.39 18.57 -0.58
CA ASN A 127 -7.21 17.43 -0.20
C ASN A 127 -6.38 16.42 0.60
N HIS A 128 -5.25 15.97 0.02
CA HIS A 128 -4.30 15.07 0.68
C HIS A 128 -2.89 15.42 0.24
N GLY A 129 -1.92 15.26 1.14
CA GLY A 129 -0.50 15.49 0.88
C GLY A 129 0.36 14.34 1.38
N VAL A 130 1.43 14.06 0.65
CA VAL A 130 2.49 13.14 1.02
C VAL A 130 3.76 13.96 1.17
N GLY A 131 4.36 13.89 2.36
CA GLY A 131 5.67 14.48 2.64
C GLY A 131 6.68 13.39 2.91
N VAL A 132 7.90 13.62 2.46
CA VAL A 132 9.05 12.74 2.60
C VAL A 132 10.15 13.52 3.31
N VAL A 133 10.67 12.94 4.38
CA VAL A 133 11.77 13.51 5.17
C VAL A 133 12.98 12.59 5.04
N ILE A 134 14.16 13.14 4.77
CA ILE A 134 15.39 12.33 4.57
C ILE A 134 16.52 12.83 5.46
N PRO A 135 16.74 12.29 6.67
CA PRO A 135 17.82 12.72 7.53
C PRO A 135 19.18 12.70 6.82
N ILE A 136 19.90 13.83 6.87
CA ILE A 136 21.19 13.98 6.19
C ILE A 136 22.20 12.93 6.68
N ASP A 137 22.11 12.59 7.96
CA ASP A 137 23.03 11.66 8.59
C ASP A 137 22.83 10.21 8.17
N THR A 138 21.60 9.77 7.90
CA THR A 138 21.30 8.35 7.54
C THR A 138 21.02 8.16 6.05
N GLY A 139 20.48 9.17 5.37
CA GLY A 139 19.94 9.04 4.02
C GLY A 139 18.69 8.14 3.94
N GLU A 140 18.15 7.70 5.07
CA GLU A 140 17.00 6.80 5.11
C GLU A 140 15.69 7.59 5.04
N ILE A 141 14.71 7.10 4.29
CA ILE A 141 13.46 7.81 4.06
C ILE A 141 12.48 7.62 5.23
N VAL A 142 11.87 8.72 5.68
CA VAL A 142 10.89 8.81 6.78
C VAL A 142 9.58 9.41 6.30
#